data_AF-A0ABD7AAG1-F1
#
_entry.id   AF-A0ABD7AAG1-F1
#
_cell.length_a   1.000
_cell.length_b   1.000
_cell.length_c   1.000
_cell.angle_alpha   90.00
_cell.angle_beta   90.00
_cell.angle_gamma   90.00
#
_symmetry.space_group_name_H-M   'P 1'
#
loop_
_entity.id
_entity.type
_entity.pdbx_description
1 polymer ?
#
loop_
_entity_poly.entity_id
_entity_poly.type
_entity_poly.pdbx_seq_one_letter_code
_entity_poly.pdbx_strand_id
1 'polypeptide(L)'
;MKVDYIVQWSNEAEEQLNKKADYIAEQSSREIAANFFDDIKTTAEKLSYIAGAYNDGKFHKFPVSKRRKPHSVRFIVVGDFILISEFIPAGKNS
;
A
#
# COMPACT_ATOMS: atom_id res chain seq x y z
N MET A 1 -12.31 -10.25 -19.23
CA MET A 1 -11.30 -9.34 -19.81
C MET A 1 -10.47 -8.83 -18.64
N LYS A 2 -9.15 -9.02 -18.66
CA LYS A 2 -8.27 -8.59 -17.58
C LYS A 2 -8.15 -7.07 -17.68
N VAL A 3 -8.84 -6.35 -16.79
CA VAL A 3 -8.65 -4.91 -16.65
C VAL A 3 -7.44 -4.76 -15.74
N ASP A 4 -6.31 -4.32 -16.27
CA ASP A 4 -5.17 -3.95 -15.43
C ASP A 4 -5.56 -2.60 -14.80
N TYR A 5 -6.06 -2.64 -13.57
CA TYR A 5 -6.46 -1.43 -12.85
C TYR A 5 -5.23 -0.57 -12.56
N ILE A 6 -5.37 0.75 -12.68
CA ILE A 6 -4.28 1.68 -12.38
C ILE A 6 -4.22 1.90 -10.86
N VAL A 7 -3.10 1.57 -10.23
CA VAL A 7 -2.88 1.82 -8.80
C VAL A 7 -2.47 3.27 -8.59
N GLN A 8 -3.25 3.98 -7.79
CA GLN A 8 -2.99 5.37 -7.40
C GLN A 8 -2.92 5.48 -5.89
N TRP A 9 -1.96 6.27 -5.40
CA TRP A 9 -1.84 6.58 -4.00
C TRP A 9 -2.37 7.98 -3.74
N SER A 10 -3.16 8.15 -2.68
CA SER A 10 -3.47 9.48 -2.16
C SER A 10 -2.21 10.13 -1.59
N ASN A 11 -2.15 11.46 -1.62
CA ASN A 11 -1.05 12.21 -1.00
C ASN A 11 -0.85 11.82 0.47
N GLU A 12 -1.94 11.61 1.20
CA GLU A 12 -1.92 11.17 2.60
C GLU A 12 -1.27 9.78 2.75
N ALA A 13 -1.63 8.82 1.89
CA ALA A 13 -1.05 7.47 1.94
C ALA A 13 0.45 7.49 1.58
N GLU A 14 0.86 8.32 0.61
CA GLU A 14 2.27 8.50 0.27
C GLU A 14 3.05 9.15 1.41
N GLU A 15 2.50 10.19 2.05
CA GLU A 15 3.13 10.84 3.20
C GLU A 15 3.30 9.87 4.37
N GLN A 16 2.30 9.04 4.64
CA GLN A 16 2.36 8.00 5.69
C GLN A 16 3.42 6.94 5.39
N LEU A 17 3.56 6.51 4.13
CA LEU A 17 4.60 5.59 3.70
C LEU A 17 6.00 6.22 3.85
N ASN A 18 6.16 7.46 3.39
CA ASN A 18 7.40 8.23 3.48
C ASN A 18 7.83 8.43 4.94
N LYS A 19 6.93 8.88 5.82
CA LYS A 19 7.19 8.99 7.27
C LYS A 19 7.71 7.68 7.86
N LYS A 20 7.18 6.54 7.40
CA LYS A 20 7.67 5.24 7.88
C LYS A 20 9.04 4.88 7.31
N ALA A 21 9.30 5.19 6.04
CA ALA A 21 10.61 5.00 5.41
C ALA A 21 11.68 5.87 6.10
N ASP A 22 11.38 7.14 6.37
CA ASP A 22 12.27 8.07 7.08
C ASP A 22 12.61 7.55 8.48
N TYR A 23 11.61 7.09 9.24
CA TYR A 23 11.85 6.45 10.53
C TYR A 23 12.77 5.23 10.42
N ILE A 24 12.64 4.41 9.36
CA ILE A 24 13.55 3.26 9.14
C ILE A 24 14.96 3.74 8.79
N ALA A 25 15.10 4.81 8.01
CA ALA A 25 16.39 5.38 7.66
C ALA A 25 17.13 5.92 8.89
N GLU A 26 16.41 6.55 9.83
CA GLU A 26 16.96 7.03 11.10
C GLU A 26 17.42 5.88 12.02
N GLN A 27 16.69 4.77 12.04
CA GLN A 27 16.97 3.63 12.94
C GLN A 27 17.92 2.58 12.34
N SER A 28 18.16 2.62 11.03
CA SER A 28 18.94 1.60 10.33
C SER A 28 19.83 2.23 9.26
N SER A 29 19.40 2.26 8.01
CA SER A 29 20.13 2.89 6.93
C SER A 29 19.19 3.36 5.83
N ARG A 30 19.64 4.34 5.02
CA ARG A 30 18.90 4.83 3.85
C ARG A 30 18.62 3.72 2.83
N GLU A 31 19.56 2.77 2.66
CA GLU A 31 19.37 1.63 1.76
C GLU A 31 18.24 0.71 2.22
N ILE A 32 18.16 0.41 3.53
CA ILE A 32 17.07 -0.40 4.09
C ILE A 32 15.73 0.32 3.95
N ALA A 33 15.71 1.65 4.12
CA ALA A 33 14.50 2.45 3.92
C ALA A 33 14.02 2.48 2.47
N ALA A 34 14.95 2.62 1.51
CA ALA A 34 14.64 2.58 0.08
C ALA A 34 14.09 1.20 -0.33
N ASN A 35 14.77 0.11 0.07
CA ASN A 35 14.29 -1.25 -0.17
C ASN A 35 12.91 -1.49 0.43
N PHE A 36 12.65 -0.97 1.63
CA PHE A 36 11.32 -1.02 2.24
C PHE A 36 10.27 -0.28 1.40
N PHE A 37 10.56 0.94 0.95
CA PHE A 37 9.63 1.73 0.14
C PHE A 37 9.29 1.00 -1.17
N ASP A 38 10.31 0.52 -1.87
CA ASP A 38 10.16 -0.18 -3.15
C ASP A 38 9.40 -1.50 -3.01
N ASP A 39 9.67 -2.27 -1.94
CA ASP A 39 8.94 -3.50 -1.63
C ASP A 39 7.44 -3.25 -1.41
N ILE A 40 7.10 -2.17 -0.69
CA ILE A 40 5.71 -1.80 -0.41
C ILE A 40 5.01 -1.37 -1.71
N LYS A 41 5.61 -0.48 -2.51
CA LYS A 41 5.04 -0.03 -3.78
C LYS A 41 4.86 -1.20 -4.75
N THR A 42 5.89 -2.02 -4.93
CA THR A 42 5.84 -3.22 -5.80
C THR A 42 4.79 -4.23 -5.35
N THR A 43 4.61 -4.40 -4.04
CA THR A 43 3.57 -5.31 -3.54
C THR A 43 2.17 -4.74 -3.73
N ALA A 44 2.00 -3.42 -3.54
CA ALA A 44 0.74 -2.73 -3.80
C ALA A 44 0.32 -2.80 -5.28
N GLU A 45 1.27 -2.79 -6.22
CA GLU A 45 0.99 -2.96 -7.66
C GLU A 45 0.26 -4.27 -7.98
N LYS A 46 0.35 -5.30 -7.14
CA LYS A 46 -0.41 -6.55 -7.33
C LYS A 46 -1.93 -6.34 -7.23
N LEU A 47 -2.38 -5.25 -6.60
CA LEU A 47 -3.78 -4.87 -6.58
C LEU A 47 -4.33 -4.66 -8.00
N SER A 48 -3.52 -4.18 -8.95
CA SER A 48 -3.93 -4.00 -10.36
C SER A 48 -4.57 -5.25 -10.97
N TYR A 49 -4.11 -6.44 -10.54
CA TYR A 49 -4.55 -7.73 -11.07
C TYR A 49 -5.73 -8.36 -10.32
N ILE A 50 -5.95 -7.97 -9.06
CA ILE A 50 -6.95 -8.61 -8.18
C ILE A 50 -8.11 -7.68 -7.80
N ALA A 51 -7.99 -6.37 -8.07
CA ALA A 51 -8.98 -5.37 -7.68
C ALA A 51 -10.38 -5.59 -8.25
N GLY A 52 -10.51 -6.30 -9.37
CA GLY A 52 -11.82 -6.67 -9.91
C GLY A 52 -12.70 -7.43 -8.91
N ALA A 53 -12.09 -8.21 -8.00
CA ALA A 53 -12.81 -8.91 -6.94
C ALA A 53 -13.34 -7.99 -5.82
N TYR A 54 -12.86 -6.73 -5.77
CA TYR A 54 -13.15 -5.74 -4.74
C TYR A 54 -13.95 -4.54 -5.29
N ASN A 55 -14.50 -4.65 -6.50
CA ASN A 55 -15.32 -3.61 -7.12
C ASN A 55 -16.76 -3.64 -6.58
N ASP A 56 -16.90 -3.37 -5.28
CA ASP A 56 -18.19 -3.35 -4.55
C ASP A 56 -18.51 -1.97 -3.96
N GLY A 57 -17.71 -0.95 -4.32
CA GLY A 57 -17.86 0.43 -3.83
C GLY A 57 -17.45 0.63 -2.36
N LYS A 58 -16.74 -0.32 -1.75
CA LYS A 58 -16.30 -0.24 -0.34
C LYS A 58 -14.79 -0.15 -0.21
N PHE A 59 -14.36 0.29 0.97
CA PHE A 59 -12.94 0.23 1.33
C PHE A 59 -12.56 -1.17 1.79
N HIS A 60 -11.42 -1.63 1.29
CA HIS A 60 -10.81 -2.90 1.63
C HIS A 60 -9.40 -2.70 2.16
N LYS A 61 -8.88 -3.74 2.81
CA LYS A 61 -7.51 -3.76 3.37
C LYS A 61 -6.70 -4.83 2.67
N PHE A 62 -5.51 -4.46 2.19
CA PHE A 62 -4.59 -5.39 1.53
C PHE A 62 -3.23 -5.40 2.24
N PRO A 63 -2.70 -6.57 2.62
CA PRO A 63 -1.37 -6.67 3.23
C PRO A 63 -0.29 -6.44 2.18
N VAL A 64 0.64 -5.52 2.46
CA VAL A 64 1.76 -5.15 1.57
C VAL A 64 3.12 -5.60 2.10
N SER A 65 3.17 -6.37 3.18
CA SER A 65 4.39 -7.01 3.67
C SER A 65 4.15 -8.44 4.17
N LYS A 66 5.20 -9.26 4.19
CA LYS A 66 5.10 -10.71 4.50
C LYS A 66 5.21 -11.05 6.01
N ARG A 67 5.08 -10.08 6.90
CA ARG A 67 5.24 -10.29 8.37
C ARG A 67 3.95 -10.79 9.01
N ARG A 68 4.05 -11.45 10.17
CA ARG A 68 2.89 -11.92 10.97
C ARG A 68 1.89 -10.81 11.30
N LYS A 69 2.39 -9.60 11.56
CA LYS A 69 1.60 -8.35 11.58
C LYS A 69 2.06 -7.52 10.38
N PRO A 70 1.39 -7.62 9.22
CA PRO A 70 1.87 -6.97 8.00
C PRO A 70 1.57 -5.48 8.02
N HIS A 71 2.38 -4.72 7.29
CA HIS A 71 1.96 -3.40 6.81
C HIS A 71 0.79 -3.63 5.86
N SER A 72 -0.16 -2.71 5.81
CA SER A 72 -1.33 -2.83 4.94
C SER A 72 -1.63 -1.50 4.26
N VAL A 73 -2.37 -1.56 3.17
CA VAL A 73 -2.99 -0.39 2.58
C VAL A 73 -4.50 -0.50 2.68
N ARG A 74 -5.17 0.63 2.89
CA ARG A 74 -6.61 0.77 2.71
C ARG A 74 -6.86 1.29 1.30
N PHE A 75 -7.75 0.66 0.54
CA PHE A 75 -8.01 1.03 -0.84
C PHE A 75 -9.49 0.90 -1.21
N ILE A 76 -9.89 1.55 -2.30
CA ILE A 76 -11.21 1.44 -2.93
C ILE A 76 -11.04 1.36 -4.46
N VAL A 77 -11.92 0.62 -5.13
CA VAL A 77 -11.97 0.56 -6.60
C VAL A 77 -12.94 1.62 -7.11
N VAL A 78 -12.50 2.47 -8.02
CA VAL A 78 -13.29 3.57 -8.61
C VAL A 78 -13.09 3.56 -10.12
N GLY A 79 -14.10 3.07 -10.85
CA GLY A 79 -13.98 2.85 -12.30
C GLY A 79 -12.84 1.87 -12.59
N ASP A 80 -11.85 2.34 -13.36
CA ASP A 80 -10.67 1.57 -13.76
C ASP A 80 -9.44 1.82 -12.84
N PHE A 81 -9.63 2.52 -11.72
CA PHE A 81 -8.58 2.89 -10.78
C PHE A 81 -8.74 2.18 -9.44
N ILE A 82 -7.60 1.93 -8.79
CA ILE A 82 -7.51 1.58 -7.38
C ILE A 82 -6.93 2.79 -6.65
N LEU A 83 -7.73 3.41 -5.78
CA LEU A 83 -7.25 4.47 -4.92
C LEU A 83 -6.82 3.88 -3.58
N ILE A 84 -5.52 3.88 -3.31
CA ILE A 84 -4.96 3.64 -1.98
C ILE A 84 -5.12 4.92 -1.17
N SER A 85 -5.98 4.87 -0.16
CA SER A 85 -6.34 6.03 0.66
C SER A 85 -5.47 6.18 1.91
N GLU A 86 -4.91 5.08 2.42
CA GLU A 86 -4.14 5.07 3.67
C GLU A 86 -3.07 3.97 3.64
N PHE A 87 -1.88 4.29 4.16
CA PHE A 87 -0.86 3.30 4.53
C PHE A 87 -0.92 3.02 6.02
N ILE A 88 -1.10 1.76 6.38
CA ILE A 88 -1.28 1.29 7.75
C ILE A 88 -0.01 0.56 8.19
N PRO A 89 0.83 1.16 9.06
CA PRO A 89 2.03 0.50 9.54
C PRO A 89 1.73 -0.76 10.35
N ALA A 90 2.60 -1.77 10.24
CA ALA A 90 2.55 -2.95 11.08
C ALA A 90 2.50 -2.56 12.57
N GLY A 91 1.58 -3.18 13.33
CA GLY A 91 1.45 -2.95 14.77
C GLY A 91 0.63 -1.72 15.17
N LYS A 92 0.16 -0.90 14.22
CA LYS A 92 -0.87 0.10 14.49
C LYS A 92 -2.21 -0.64 14.60
N ASN A 93 -2.77 -0.71 15.81
CA ASN A 93 -4.14 -1.21 16.00
C ASN A 93 -5.10 -0.16 15.42
N SER A 94 -5.97 -0.58 14.50
CA SER A 94 -7.23 0.12 14.24
C SER A 94 -8.23 -0.26 15.31
#